data_AF-A0A7J4R844-F1
#
_entry.id   AF-A0A7J4R844-F1
#
_cell.length_a   1.000
_cell.length_b   1.000
_cell.length_c   1.000
_cell.angle_alpha   90.00
_cell.angle_beta   90.00
_cell.angle_gamma   90.00
#
_symmetry.space_group_name_H-M   'P 1'
#
loop_
_entity.id
_entity.type
_entity.pdbx_description
1 polymer ?
#
loop_
_entity_poly.entity_id
_entity_poly.type
_entity_poly.pdbx_seq_one_letter_code
_entity_poly.pdbx_strand_id
1 'polypeptide(L)'
;MGVDAVILLILVIIVIDILKVNRLCRQINSTLIGIQAGSQKSEAATNQQHPLSHSADDKHDPISGYVSSCLSKGISIDSVREKLIAAGWSESQVEDVLARELSEKG
;
A
#
# COMPACT_ATOMS: atom_id res chain seq x y z
N MET A 1 5.78 -30.44 -27.73
CA MET A 1 5.42 -29.01 -27.95
C MET A 1 4.08 -28.59 -27.32
N GLY A 2 3.41 -29.42 -26.50
CA GLY A 2 2.10 -29.05 -25.92
C GLY A 2 2.14 -28.40 -24.53
N VAL A 3 3.20 -28.60 -23.76
CA VAL A 3 3.28 -28.15 -22.35
C VAL A 3 3.43 -26.64 -22.22
N ASP A 4 4.18 -25.98 -23.10
CA ASP A 4 4.33 -24.52 -23.07
C ASP A 4 3.01 -23.78 -23.32
N ALA A 5 2.19 -24.29 -24.26
CA ALA A 5 0.89 -23.70 -24.55
C ALA A 5 -0.08 -23.83 -23.36
N VAL A 6 -0.03 -24.96 -22.64
CA VAL A 6 -0.85 -25.20 -21.46
C VAL A 6 -0.41 -24.32 -20.29
N ILE A 7 0.89 -24.14 -20.09
CA ILE A 7 1.44 -23.26 -19.04
C ILE A 7 1.04 -21.80 -19.31
N LEU A 8 1.15 -21.33 -20.55
CA LEU A 8 0.73 -19.97 -20.92
C LEU A 8 -0.77 -19.77 -20.71
N LEU A 9 -1.60 -20.77 -21.04
CA LEU A 9 -3.05 -20.70 -20.81
C LEU A 9 -3.39 -20.58 -19.31
N ILE A 10 -2.71 -21.37 -18.46
CA ILE A 10 -2.90 -21.34 -17.00
C ILE A 10 -2.50 -19.98 -16.43
N LEU A 11 -1.36 -19.43 -16.87
CA LEU A 11 -0.90 -18.11 -16.44
C LEU A 11 -1.89 -17.00 -16.82
N VAL A 12 -2.44 -17.06 -18.05
CA VAL A 12 -3.44 -16.09 -18.51
C VAL A 12 -4.72 -16.16 -17.66
N ILE A 13 -5.19 -17.36 -17.32
CA ILE A 13 -6.38 -17.54 -16.46
C ILE A 13 -6.14 -16.95 -15.06
N ILE A 14 -4.99 -17.25 -14.45
CA ILE A 14 -4.62 -16.75 -13.12
C ILE A 14 -4.57 -15.21 -13.13
N VAL A 15 -3.96 -14.60 -14.15
CA VAL A 15 -3.89 -13.13 -14.27
C VAL A 15 -5.29 -12.52 -14.42
N ILE A 16 -6.17 -13.12 -15.23
CA ILE A 16 -7.55 -12.63 -15.40
C ILE A 16 -8.32 -12.67 -14.07
N ASP A 17 -8.17 -13.73 -13.28
CA ASP A 17 -8.85 -13.85 -11.98
C ASP A 17 -8.32 -12.83 -10.96
N ILE A 18 -7.00 -12.60 -10.92
CA ILE A 18 -6.39 -11.56 -10.07
C ILE A 18 -6.92 -10.16 -10.46
N LEU A 19 -7.05 -9.88 -11.77
CA LEU A 19 -7.58 -8.61 -12.26
C LEU A 19 -9.06 -8.40 -11.90
N LYS A 20 -9.88 -9.46 -11.89
CA LYS A 20 -11.28 -9.39 -11.46
C LYS A 20 -11.41 -9.11 -9.96
N VAL A 21 -10.61 -9.78 -9.14
CA VAL A 21 -10.60 -9.55 -7.68
C VAL A 21 -10.18 -8.11 -7.36
N ASN A 22 -9.17 -7.58 -8.05
CA ASN A 22 -8.73 -6.19 -7.86
C ASN A 22 -9.84 -5.18 -8.25
N ARG A 23 -10.57 -5.41 -9.34
CA ARG A 23 -11.72 -4.59 -9.72
C ARG A 23 -12.82 -4.58 -8.66
N LEU A 24 -13.09 -5.72 -8.03
CA LEU A 24 -14.11 -5.83 -6.98
C LEU A 24 -13.71 -5.05 -5.71
N CYS A 25 -12.44 -5.15 -5.30
CA CYS A 25 -11.92 -4.39 -4.15
C CYS A 25 -12.02 -2.87 -4.34
N ARG A 26 -11.77 -2.38 -5.56
CA ARG A 26 -11.86 -0.94 -5.87
C ARG A 26 -13.29 -0.40 -5.79
N GLN A 27 -14.28 -1.23 -6.14
CA GLN A 27 -15.69 -0.84 -6.13
C GLN A 27 -16.23 -0.69 -4.70
N ILE A 28 -15.79 -1.56 -3.79
CA ILE A 28 -16.16 -1.50 -2.36
C ILE A 28 -15.56 -0.27 -1.68
N ASN A 29 -14.31 0.08 -1.98
CA ASN A 29 -13.65 1.24 -1.36
C ASN A 29 -14.31 2.58 -1.74
N SER A 30 -14.88 2.68 -2.95
CA SER A 30 -15.60 3.88 -3.39
C SER A 30 -16.92 4.10 -2.65
N THR A 31 -17.56 3.05 -2.13
CA THR A 31 -18.83 3.19 -1.38
C THR A 31 -18.59 3.62 0.07
N LEU A 32 -17.44 3.25 0.65
CA LEU A 32 -17.10 3.59 2.03
C LEU A 32 -16.82 5.10 2.22
N ILE A 33 -16.17 5.74 1.24
CA ILE A 33 -15.79 7.16 1.30
C ILE A 33 -17.03 8.09 1.18
N GLY A 34 -18.11 7.64 0.54
CA GLY A 34 -19.34 8.43 0.40
C GLY A 34 -20.10 8.68 1.71
N ILE A 35 -19.82 7.91 2.78
CA ILE A 35 -20.56 8.00 4.05
C ILE A 35 -19.93 9.04 5.01
N GLN A 36 -18.66 9.39 4.87
CA GLN A 36 -17.96 10.32 5.78
C GLN A 36 -18.09 11.81 5.42
N ALA A 37 -18.63 12.17 4.25
CA ALA A 37 -18.79 13.57 3.84
C ALA A 37 -20.00 14.28 4.49
N GLY A 38 -20.72 13.61 5.40
CA GLY A 38 -21.98 14.08 5.99
C GLY A 38 -21.97 14.31 7.50
N SER A 39 -20.87 14.76 8.10
CA SER A 39 -20.88 15.35 9.45
C SER A 39 -19.54 15.98 9.79
N GLN A 40 -19.47 17.30 9.81
CA GLN A 40 -19.23 18.02 11.08
C GLN A 40 -19.37 19.53 10.87
N LYS A 41 -20.46 20.03 11.44
CA LYS A 41 -20.80 21.43 11.64
C LYS A 41 -20.30 21.81 13.05
N SER A 42 -19.44 22.83 13.12
CA SER A 42 -19.19 23.72 14.26
C SER A 42 -18.51 23.14 15.51
N GLU A 43 -17.42 23.75 15.96
CA GLU A 43 -17.41 24.62 17.16
C GLU A 43 -16.00 25.17 17.46
N ALA A 44 -15.99 26.27 18.21
CA ALA A 44 -14.93 27.25 18.35
C ALA A 44 -13.90 26.92 19.46
N ALA A 45 -12.73 27.54 19.34
CA ALA A 45 -11.81 28.02 20.39
C ALA A 45 -11.52 27.11 21.61
N THR A 46 -10.24 26.78 21.85
CA THR A 46 -9.49 27.29 23.02
C THR A 46 -8.03 26.81 23.02
N ASN A 47 -7.21 27.63 23.64
CA ASN A 47 -5.77 27.61 23.81
C ASN A 47 -5.39 26.81 25.09
N GLN A 48 -4.36 25.96 25.06
CA GLN A 48 -3.38 25.81 26.16
C GLN A 48 -2.24 24.82 25.81
N GLN A 49 -1.01 25.28 26.07
CA GLN A 49 0.26 24.55 26.02
C GLN A 49 0.53 23.79 27.34
N HIS A 50 1.16 22.60 27.31
CA HIS A 50 2.29 22.19 28.20
C HIS A 50 2.88 20.80 27.80
N PRO A 51 4.09 20.36 28.24
CA PRO A 51 5.09 19.68 27.40
C PRO A 51 5.46 18.27 27.94
N LEU A 52 6.38 17.61 27.22
CA LEU A 52 7.16 16.44 27.65
C LEU A 52 6.36 15.17 27.98
N SER A 53 6.22 14.31 26.96
CA SER A 53 6.57 12.91 27.16
C SER A 53 7.13 12.30 25.88
N HIS A 54 8.28 11.68 26.07
CA HIS A 54 9.05 10.94 25.08
C HIS A 54 8.25 9.69 24.71
N SER A 55 7.57 9.71 23.58
CA SER A 55 7.23 8.51 22.84
C SER A 55 7.28 8.96 21.41
N ALA A 56 8.40 8.65 20.75
CA ALA A 56 8.48 8.64 19.31
C ALA A 56 7.34 7.73 18.86
N ASP A 57 6.22 8.36 18.53
CA ASP A 57 5.00 7.74 18.07
C ASP A 57 5.43 7.00 16.80
N ASP A 58 5.62 5.68 16.97
CA ASP A 58 5.73 4.67 15.93
C ASP A 58 4.51 4.84 15.01
N LYS A 59 4.55 5.85 14.14
CA LYS A 59 3.75 5.92 12.95
C LYS A 59 4.29 4.81 12.06
N HIS A 60 3.83 3.61 12.38
CA HIS A 60 4.15 2.38 11.72
C HIS A 60 3.67 2.52 10.29
N ASP A 61 4.53 3.03 9.42
CA ASP A 61 4.23 3.26 8.02
C ASP A 61 4.00 1.87 7.41
N PRO A 62 2.75 1.49 7.07
CA PRO A 62 2.44 0.11 6.71
C PRO A 62 3.20 -0.32 5.44
N ILE A 63 3.59 0.66 4.62
CA ILE A 63 4.43 0.48 3.43
C ILE A 63 5.86 0.09 3.84
N SER A 64 6.48 0.80 4.80
CA SER A 64 7.85 0.51 5.25
C SER A 64 7.96 -0.89 5.85
N GLY A 65 7.00 -1.29 6.70
CA GLY A 65 6.96 -2.65 7.26
C GLY A 65 6.86 -3.74 6.18
N TYR A 66 6.06 -3.49 5.14
CA TYR A 66 5.93 -4.41 4.01
C TYR A 66 7.21 -4.47 3.17
N VAL A 67 7.79 -3.31 2.82
CA VAL A 67 9.03 -3.21 2.05
C VAL A 67 10.16 -3.92 2.77
N SER A 68 10.38 -3.63 4.05
CA SER A 68 11.44 -4.25 4.84
C SER A 68 11.27 -5.77 4.95
N SER A 69 10.03 -6.26 5.14
CA SER A 69 9.72 -7.69 5.12
C SER A 69 10.03 -8.35 3.77
N CYS A 70 9.73 -7.68 2.66
CA CYS A 70 10.00 -8.19 1.32
C CYS A 70 11.50 -8.20 0.99
N LEU A 71 12.22 -7.13 1.34
CA LEU A 71 13.66 -7.04 1.16
C LEU A 71 14.39 -8.08 2.01
N SER A 72 13.95 -8.33 3.25
CA SER A 72 14.51 -9.40 4.08
C SER A 72 14.30 -10.79 3.50
N LYS A 73 13.30 -10.98 2.63
CA LYS A 73 13.06 -12.22 1.90
C LYS A 73 13.81 -12.30 0.56
N GLY A 74 14.61 -11.29 0.23
CA GLY A 74 15.34 -11.21 -1.03
C GLY A 74 14.47 -10.89 -2.25
N ILE A 75 13.27 -10.33 -2.03
CA ILE A 75 12.40 -9.89 -3.13
C ILE A 75 12.98 -8.62 -3.75
N SER A 76 13.01 -8.56 -5.08
CA SER A 76 13.51 -7.38 -5.80
C SER A 76 12.61 -6.16 -5.56
N ILE A 77 13.26 -4.98 -5.52
CA ILE A 77 12.58 -3.70 -5.31
C ILE A 77 11.49 -3.45 -6.35
N ASP A 78 11.73 -3.80 -7.62
CA ASP A 78 10.74 -3.66 -8.68
C ASP A 78 9.50 -4.53 -8.42
N SER A 79 9.67 -5.77 -7.95
CA SER A 79 8.56 -6.63 -7.54
C SER A 79 7.79 -6.07 -6.34
N VAL A 80 8.48 -5.45 -5.38
CA VAL A 80 7.84 -4.80 -4.24
C VAL A 80 7.03 -3.58 -4.70
N ARG A 81 7.60 -2.77 -5.60
CA ARG A 81 6.93 -1.60 -6.21
C ARG A 81 5.65 -2.03 -6.93
N GLU A 82 5.73 -3.02 -7.83
CA GLU A 82 4.57 -3.52 -8.56
C GLU A 82 3.48 -4.05 -7.62
N LYS A 83 3.86 -4.78 -6.56
CA LYS A 83 2.91 -5.29 -5.56
C LYS A 83 2.21 -4.17 -4.79
N LEU A 84 2.93 -3.12 -4.42
CA LEU A 84 2.35 -1.97 -3.72
C LEU A 84 1.42 -1.16 -4.64
N ILE A 85 1.82 -0.91 -5.88
CA ILE A 85 0.96 -0.25 -6.87
C ILE A 85 -0.29 -1.10 -7.16
N ALA A 86 -0.13 -2.42 -7.30
CA ALA A 86 -1.25 -3.34 -7.49
C ALA A 86 -2.19 -3.40 -6.28
N ALA A 87 -1.67 -3.17 -5.07
CA ALA A 87 -2.46 -3.02 -3.85
C ALA A 87 -3.16 -1.66 -3.72
N GLY A 88 -2.94 -0.74 -4.67
CA GLY A 88 -3.60 0.56 -4.74
C GLY A 88 -2.83 1.71 -4.11
N TRP A 89 -1.56 1.51 -3.75
CA TRP A 89 -0.70 2.59 -3.26
C TRP A 89 -0.23 3.48 -4.41
N SER A 90 -0.11 4.78 -4.13
CA SER A 90 0.35 5.75 -5.13
C SER A 90 1.83 5.52 -5.42
N GLU A 91 2.20 5.54 -6.70
CA GLU A 91 3.60 5.34 -7.13
C GLU A 91 4.56 6.29 -6.41
N SER A 92 4.21 7.57 -6.28
CA SER A 92 5.01 8.57 -5.54
C SER A 92 5.22 8.21 -4.06
N GLN A 93 4.24 7.60 -3.39
CA GLN A 93 4.38 7.17 -1.99
C GLN A 93 5.29 5.95 -1.88
N VAL A 94 5.19 5.04 -2.85
CA VAL A 94 6.01 3.83 -2.91
C VAL A 94 7.46 4.18 -3.17
N GLU A 95 7.73 5.10 -4.10
CA GLU A 95 9.10 5.55 -4.38
C GLU A 95 9.75 6.26 -3.20
N ASP A 96 9.02 7.14 -2.50
CA ASP A 96 9.53 7.84 -1.32
C ASP A 96 9.97 6.86 -0.23
N VAL A 97 9.15 5.84 0.04
CA VAL A 97 9.45 4.81 1.05
C VAL A 97 10.61 3.91 0.61
N LEU A 98 10.64 3.49 -0.67
CA LEU A 98 11.74 2.68 -1.20
C LEU A 98 13.07 3.42 -1.15
N ALA A 99 13.08 4.71 -1.50
CA ALA A 99 14.27 5.55 -1.43
C ALA A 99 14.81 5.67 0.00
N ARG A 100 13.91 5.80 0.98
CA ARG A 100 14.28 5.87 2.40
C ARG A 100 14.92 4.58 2.90
N GLU A 101 14.28 3.43 2.60
CA GLU A 101 14.78 2.10 3.00
C GLU A 101 16.12 1.72 2.33
N LEU A 102 16.34 2.18 1.09
CA LEU A 102 17.61 2.03 0.37
C LEU A 102 18.72 2.88 0.98
N SER A 103 18.39 4.10 1.43
CA SER A 103 19.36 5.03 2.01
C SER A 103 19.87 4.60 3.39
N GLU A 104 19.10 3.81 4.15
CA GLU A 104 19.48 3.35 5.49
C GLU A 104 20.30 2.05 5.50
N LYS A 105 20.38 1.35 4.36
CA LYS A 105 21.09 0.06 4.21
C LYS A 105 22.38 0.12 3.37
N GLY A 106 22.75 1.31 2.88
CA GLY A 106 24.04 1.57 2.23
C GLY A 106 25.12 1.93 3.23
#